data_AF-A0A842KF26-F1
#
_entry.id   AF-A0A842KF26-F1
#
_cell.length_a   1.000
_cell.length_b   1.000
_cell.length_c   1.000
_cell.angle_alpha   90.00
_cell.angle_beta   90.00
_cell.angle_gamma   90.00
#
_symmetry.space_group_name_H-M   'P 1'
#
loop_
_entity.id
_entity.type
_entity.pdbx_description
1 polymer ?
#
loop_
_entity_poly.entity_id
_entity_poly.type
_entity_poly.pdbx_seq_one_letter_code
_entity_poly.pdbx_strand_id
1 'polypeptide(L)'
;MDLVGFIAGLVVGIVSVSVAVELAWKKSLPEKTCKLLKKWSLSELKNPLIVAEKISIEPPPDAKIVVATPSPKAKNAVENPEAVGNYAIGLTKAYIFAGEIKENQLAFVISDEDILKELKANFYELYRKKEKVVSYVPSKGKVRVRGVVKAVVPYRDGYIMRLAYEEGVLGILLKEKMDVEGRKVEVEGEITEYPFVTPYNIILLD
;
A
#
# COMPACT_ATOMS: atom_id res chain seq x y z
N MET A 1 21.89 30.16 59.35
CA MET A 1 20.98 29.22 58.68
C MET A 1 20.61 28.15 59.69
N ASP A 2 19.32 27.97 59.97
CA ASP A 2 18.85 26.94 60.90
C ASP A 2 19.06 25.55 60.29
N LEU A 3 19.97 24.79 60.88
CA LEU A 3 20.30 23.42 60.44
C LEU A 3 19.04 22.53 60.42
N VAL A 4 18.12 22.77 61.36
CA VAL A 4 16.83 22.08 61.45
C VAL A 4 15.94 22.38 60.24
N GLY A 5 15.90 23.64 59.79
CA GLY A 5 15.15 24.04 58.61
C GLY A 5 15.71 23.45 57.32
N PHE A 6 17.04 23.33 57.22
CA PHE A 6 17.70 22.68 56.08
C PHE A 6 17.34 21.18 55.99
N ILE A 7 17.39 20.47 57.12
CA ILE A 7 17.04 19.04 57.19
C ILE A 7 15.56 18.84 56.86
N ALA A 8 14.67 19.67 57.43
CA ALA A 8 13.24 19.59 57.14
C ALA A 8 12.92 19.83 55.66
N GLY A 9 13.56 20.83 55.05
CA GLY A 9 13.41 21.13 53.61
C GLY A 9 13.90 20.01 52.71
N LEU A 10 15.02 19.37 53.07
CA LEU A 10 15.58 18.24 52.32
C LEU A 10 14.63 17.03 52.33
N VAL A 11 14.09 16.68 53.50
CA VAL A 11 13.16 15.54 53.64
C VAL A 11 11.88 15.77 52.85
N VAL A 12 11.30 16.96 52.94
CA VAL A 12 10.09 17.32 52.16
C VAL A 12 10.39 17.30 50.66
N GLY A 13 11.55 17.81 50.24
CA GLY A 13 11.97 17.80 48.84
C GLY A 13 12.08 16.39 48.27
N ILE A 14 12.75 15.48 48.98
CA ILE A 14 12.92 14.08 48.54
C ILE A 14 11.56 13.39 48.39
N VAL A 15 10.68 13.50 49.40
CA VAL A 15 9.35 12.89 49.36
C VAL A 15 8.52 13.44 48.20
N SER A 16 8.57 14.76 47.96
CA SER A 16 7.84 15.41 46.88
C SER A 16 8.32 14.95 45.50
N VAL A 17 9.63 14.82 45.31
CA VAL A 17 10.22 14.33 44.05
C VAL A 17 9.86 12.86 43.82
N SER A 18 9.92 12.01 44.84
CA SER A 18 9.53 10.60 44.72
C SER A 18 8.06 10.45 44.32
N VAL A 19 7.16 11.20 44.94
CA VAL A 19 5.72 11.19 44.60
C VAL A 19 5.48 11.71 43.18
N ALA A 20 6.19 12.75 42.75
CA ALA A 20 6.08 13.29 41.40
C ALA A 20 6.56 12.28 40.33
N VAL A 21 7.67 11.59 40.58
CA VAL A 21 8.20 10.54 39.69
C VAL A 21 7.25 9.35 39.61
N GLU A 22 6.69 8.91 40.74
CA GLU A 22 5.77 7.78 40.79
C GLU A 22 4.43 8.10 40.08
N LEU A 23 3.94 9.34 40.20
CA LEU A 23 2.77 9.82 39.46
C LEU A 23 3.03 9.96 37.95
N ALA A 24 4.24 10.38 37.56
CA ALA A 24 4.64 10.45 36.16
C ALA A 24 4.72 9.05 35.52
N TRP A 25 5.25 8.07 36.24
CA TRP A 25 5.32 6.67 35.79
C TRP A 25 3.95 5.96 35.81
N LYS A 26 3.03 6.31 36.71
CA LYS A 26 1.66 5.75 36.68
C LYS A 26 0.85 6.16 35.44
N LYS A 27 1.19 7.27 34.78
CA LYS A 27 0.56 7.69 33.50
C LYS A 27 1.14 6.98 32.27
N SER A 28 2.27 6.28 32.39
CA SER A 28 2.98 5.67 31.25
C SER A 28 2.69 4.18 31.06
N LEU A 29 1.70 3.61 31.73
CA LEU A 29 1.16 2.32 31.32
C LEU A 29 0.37 2.55 30.02
N PRO A 30 0.76 1.96 28.88
CA PRO A 30 -0.02 2.10 27.66
C PRO A 30 -1.44 1.59 27.96
N GLU A 31 -2.43 2.45 27.77
CA GLU A 31 -3.83 2.01 27.74
C GLU A 31 -3.91 0.81 26.79
N LYS A 32 -4.66 -0.22 27.17
CA LYS A 32 -4.83 -1.41 26.33
C LYS A 32 -5.44 -0.97 24.99
N THR A 33 -4.60 -0.70 24.00
CA THR A 33 -4.97 -0.15 22.68
C THR A 33 -5.67 -1.17 21.80
N CYS A 34 -5.63 -2.45 22.20
CA CYS A 34 -6.21 -3.58 21.49
C CYS A 34 -7.22 -4.34 22.36
N LYS A 35 -8.48 -4.39 21.93
CA LYS A 35 -9.54 -5.20 22.57
C LYS A 35 -10.02 -6.28 21.60
N LEU A 36 -10.07 -7.53 22.05
CA LEU A 36 -10.64 -8.63 21.26
C LEU A 36 -12.18 -8.59 21.33
N LEU A 37 -12.84 -8.60 20.18
CA LEU A 37 -14.29 -8.64 20.05
C LEU A 37 -14.75 -9.85 19.24
N LYS A 38 -15.84 -10.47 19.72
CA LYS A 38 -16.64 -11.44 18.96
C LYS A 38 -17.88 -10.82 18.31
N LYS A 39 -18.36 -9.69 18.85
CA LYS A 39 -19.49 -8.92 18.33
C LYS A 39 -18.97 -7.57 17.84
N TRP A 40 -19.10 -7.33 16.54
CA TRP A 40 -18.74 -6.11 15.84
C TRP A 40 -19.69 -5.95 14.65
N SER A 41 -19.80 -4.73 14.14
CA SER A 41 -20.54 -4.44 12.91
C SER A 41 -19.79 -3.41 12.08
N LEU A 42 -19.69 -3.64 10.76
CA LEU A 42 -19.10 -2.67 9.84
C LEU A 42 -19.92 -1.38 9.79
N SER A 43 -21.23 -1.46 10.03
CA SER A 43 -22.12 -0.28 10.04
C SER A 43 -21.85 0.68 11.20
N GLU A 44 -21.09 0.27 12.22
CA GLU A 44 -20.64 1.18 13.28
C GLU A 44 -19.53 2.14 12.79
N LEU A 45 -18.86 1.81 11.69
CA LEU A 45 -17.82 2.63 11.10
C LEU A 45 -18.47 3.52 10.02
N LYS A 46 -18.28 4.84 10.13
CA LYS A 46 -18.71 5.80 9.09
C LYS A 46 -17.69 5.83 7.96
N ASN A 47 -18.14 5.76 6.71
CA ASN A 47 -17.31 5.73 5.49
C ASN A 47 -16.09 4.79 5.61
N PRO A 48 -16.30 3.49 5.92
CA PRO A 48 -15.18 2.62 6.26
C PRO A 48 -14.27 2.36 5.06
N LEU A 49 -12.97 2.26 5.35
CA LEU A 49 -11.97 1.77 4.39
C LEU A 49 -11.69 0.30 4.71
N ILE A 50 -11.96 -0.60 3.78
CA ILE A 50 -11.94 -2.05 4.02
C ILE A 50 -10.90 -2.70 3.10
N VAL A 51 -10.00 -3.48 3.68
CA VAL A 51 -9.14 -4.41 2.95
C VAL A 51 -9.50 -5.82 3.38
N ALA A 52 -9.70 -6.71 2.42
CA ALA A 52 -9.97 -8.10 2.71
C ALA A 52 -9.35 -9.02 1.66
N GLU A 53 -8.78 -10.13 2.09
CA GLU A 53 -8.45 -11.20 1.14
C GLU A 53 -9.74 -11.78 0.52
N LYS A 54 -10.76 -11.92 1.37
CA LYS A 54 -12.11 -12.32 0.98
C LYS A 54 -13.13 -11.72 1.95
N ILE A 55 -14.30 -11.35 1.43
CA ILE A 55 -15.41 -10.80 2.20
C ILE A 55 -16.70 -11.56 1.92
N SER A 56 -17.32 -12.05 3.00
CA SER A 56 -18.53 -12.89 2.97
C SER A 56 -19.77 -12.20 3.53
N ILE A 57 -19.67 -10.91 3.87
CA ILE A 57 -20.79 -10.07 4.32
C ILE A 57 -20.96 -8.88 3.39
N GLU A 58 -22.14 -8.27 3.44
CA GLU A 58 -22.39 -7.03 2.69
C GLU A 58 -21.73 -5.85 3.41
N PRO A 59 -20.79 -5.14 2.75
CA PRO A 59 -20.21 -3.93 3.29
C PRO A 59 -21.23 -2.78 3.32
N PRO A 60 -21.04 -1.77 4.18
CA PRO A 60 -21.81 -0.53 4.13
C PRO A 60 -21.72 0.14 2.74
N PRO A 61 -22.79 0.80 2.27
CA PRO A 61 -22.85 1.37 0.92
C PRO A 61 -21.85 2.52 0.69
N ASP A 62 -21.42 3.18 1.76
CA ASP A 62 -20.43 4.26 1.76
C ASP A 62 -18.98 3.76 1.94
N ALA A 63 -18.78 2.44 2.00
CA ALA A 63 -17.46 1.85 2.18
C ALA A 63 -16.60 1.94 0.90
N LYS A 64 -15.31 2.23 1.07
CA LYS A 64 -14.30 2.00 0.03
C LYS A 64 -13.62 0.67 0.32
N ILE A 65 -13.54 -0.21 -0.67
CA ILE A 65 -13.19 -1.60 -0.44
C ILE A 65 -12.11 -2.03 -1.42
N VAL A 66 -11.09 -2.72 -0.92
CA VAL A 66 -10.13 -3.48 -1.70
C VAL A 66 -10.27 -4.95 -1.35
N VAL A 67 -10.33 -5.81 -2.36
CA VAL A 67 -10.35 -7.26 -2.16
C VAL A 67 -9.30 -7.98 -3.01
N ALA A 68 -8.67 -9.02 -2.46
CA ALA A 68 -7.81 -9.90 -3.24
C ALA A 68 -8.64 -10.85 -4.12
N THR A 69 -9.68 -11.45 -3.54
CA THR A 69 -10.62 -12.32 -4.25
C THR A 69 -11.98 -11.65 -4.35
N PRO A 70 -12.50 -11.39 -5.57
CA PRO A 70 -13.83 -10.83 -5.76
C PRO A 70 -14.92 -11.67 -5.11
N SER A 71 -15.93 -11.01 -4.54
CA SER A 71 -17.13 -11.68 -4.03
C SER A 71 -18.41 -10.99 -4.52
N PRO A 72 -19.51 -11.73 -4.73
CA PRO A 72 -20.79 -11.15 -5.17
C PRO A 72 -21.36 -10.12 -4.19
N LYS A 73 -20.93 -10.15 -2.92
CA LYS A 73 -21.40 -9.27 -1.85
C LYS A 73 -20.68 -7.92 -1.83
N ALA A 74 -19.50 -7.81 -2.45
CA ALA A 74 -18.72 -6.57 -2.50
C ALA A 74 -18.64 -6.03 -3.93
N LYS A 75 -19.79 -5.66 -4.50
CA LYS A 75 -19.94 -5.25 -5.91
C LYS A 75 -19.11 -4.03 -6.33
N ASN A 76 -18.79 -3.13 -5.39
CA ASN A 76 -18.03 -1.91 -5.63
C ASN A 76 -16.56 -1.99 -5.18
N ALA A 77 -16.06 -3.20 -4.89
CA ALA A 77 -14.68 -3.37 -4.45
C ALA A 77 -13.68 -3.22 -5.60
N VAL A 78 -12.54 -2.62 -5.29
CA VAL A 78 -11.36 -2.63 -6.16
C VAL A 78 -10.68 -3.99 -5.97
N GLU A 79 -10.53 -4.74 -7.05
CA GLU A 79 -9.76 -5.99 -7.03
C GLU A 79 -8.26 -5.67 -7.05
N ASN A 80 -7.53 -6.17 -6.05
CA ASN A 80 -6.08 -6.09 -5.98
C ASN A 80 -5.54 -7.39 -5.36
N PRO A 81 -4.92 -8.29 -6.15
CA PRO A 81 -4.35 -9.55 -5.66
C PRO A 81 -3.26 -9.39 -4.58
N GLU A 82 -2.65 -8.21 -4.48
CA GLU A 82 -1.64 -7.88 -3.45
C GLU A 82 -2.28 -7.51 -2.10
N ALA A 83 -3.61 -7.45 -2.02
CA ALA A 83 -4.32 -7.18 -0.77
C ALA A 83 -4.13 -8.34 0.21
N VAL A 84 -3.23 -8.14 1.18
CA VAL A 84 -2.95 -9.09 2.26
C VAL A 84 -3.53 -8.57 3.57
N GLY A 85 -4.15 -9.46 4.34
CA GLY A 85 -4.79 -9.13 5.61
C GLY A 85 -6.26 -8.78 5.48
N ASN A 86 -6.92 -8.67 6.63
CA ASN A 86 -8.35 -8.43 6.72
C ASN A 86 -8.59 -7.36 7.78
N TYR A 87 -8.98 -6.16 7.36
CA TYR A 87 -9.26 -5.07 8.28
C TYR A 87 -10.26 -4.05 7.73
N ALA A 88 -10.95 -3.36 8.65
CA ALA A 88 -11.86 -2.27 8.35
C ALA A 88 -11.52 -1.06 9.22
N ILE A 89 -11.29 0.09 8.60
CA ILE A 89 -10.84 1.32 9.23
C ILE A 89 -11.98 2.33 9.24
N GLY A 90 -12.33 2.83 10.42
CA GLY A 90 -13.21 3.99 10.57
C GLY A 90 -12.42 5.26 10.91
N LEU A 91 -13.13 6.26 11.42
CA LEU A 91 -12.53 7.54 11.79
C LEU A 91 -11.56 7.40 12.98
N THR A 92 -12.01 6.74 14.06
CA THR A 92 -11.32 6.69 15.36
C THR A 92 -10.85 5.31 15.77
N LYS A 93 -11.28 4.26 15.06
CA LYS A 93 -10.94 2.86 15.36
C LYS A 93 -10.89 2.03 14.09
N ALA A 94 -10.16 0.92 14.16
CA ALA A 94 -10.13 -0.10 13.14
C ALA A 94 -10.45 -1.48 13.75
N TYR A 95 -10.99 -2.35 12.91
CA TYR A 95 -11.16 -3.77 13.18
C TYR A 95 -10.14 -4.54 12.37
N ILE A 96 -9.33 -5.38 13.01
CA ILE A 96 -8.42 -6.31 12.36
C ILE A 96 -8.95 -7.72 12.59
N PHE A 97 -9.30 -8.42 11.52
CA PHE A 97 -9.92 -9.73 11.58
C PHE A 97 -8.85 -10.83 11.52
N ALA A 98 -9.03 -11.88 12.33
CA ALA A 98 -8.12 -13.03 12.33
C ALA A 98 -8.23 -13.92 11.08
N GLY A 99 -9.13 -13.60 10.15
CA GLY A 99 -9.40 -14.35 8.93
C GLY A 99 -10.41 -13.61 8.05
N GLU A 100 -11.07 -14.35 7.15
CA GLU A 100 -12.11 -13.82 6.26
C GLU A 100 -13.12 -12.94 7.00
N ILE A 101 -13.47 -11.79 6.40
CA ILE A 101 -14.47 -10.89 6.99
C ILE A 101 -15.87 -11.52 6.82
N LYS A 102 -16.38 -12.07 7.92
CA LYS A 102 -17.70 -12.72 8.01
C LYS A 102 -18.31 -12.55 9.39
N GLU A 103 -19.61 -12.78 9.51
CA GLU A 103 -20.30 -12.73 10.81
C GLU A 103 -19.62 -13.63 11.86
N ASN A 104 -19.58 -13.15 13.12
CA ASN A 104 -18.98 -13.85 14.26
C ASN A 104 -17.47 -14.14 14.16
N GLN A 105 -16.78 -13.60 13.15
CA GLN A 105 -15.31 -13.69 13.07
C GLN A 105 -14.67 -12.94 14.24
N LEU A 106 -13.56 -13.44 14.78
CA LEU A 106 -12.80 -12.71 15.79
C LEU A 106 -12.15 -11.47 15.17
N ALA A 107 -12.34 -10.33 15.82
CA ALA A 107 -11.76 -9.06 15.43
C ALA A 107 -11.06 -8.39 16.60
N PHE A 108 -9.90 -7.80 16.35
CA PHE A 108 -9.21 -6.90 17.26
C PHE A 108 -9.63 -5.47 16.96
N VAL A 109 -10.00 -4.71 17.99
CA VAL A 109 -10.27 -3.28 17.87
C VAL A 109 -9.02 -2.52 18.25
N ILE A 110 -8.55 -1.68 17.36
CA ILE A 110 -7.42 -0.77 17.59
C ILE A 110 -7.90 0.66 17.47
N SER A 111 -7.46 1.52 18.39
CA SER A 111 -7.70 2.98 18.36
C SER A 111 -6.40 3.79 18.38
N ASP A 112 -5.26 3.11 18.25
CA ASP A 112 -3.93 3.73 18.19
C ASP A 112 -3.76 4.52 16.89
N GLU A 113 -3.40 5.81 16.99
CA GLU A 113 -3.35 6.71 15.84
C GLU A 113 -2.26 6.34 14.84
N ASP A 114 -1.11 5.87 15.30
CA ASP A 114 0.01 5.49 14.43
C ASP A 114 -0.34 4.26 13.62
N ILE A 115 -0.96 3.25 14.26
CA ILE A 115 -1.46 2.05 13.58
C ILE A 115 -2.57 2.43 12.59
N LEU A 116 -3.52 3.29 12.98
CA LEU A 116 -4.58 3.74 12.07
C LEU A 116 -4.02 4.46 10.84
N LYS A 117 -2.96 5.25 11.01
CA LYS A 117 -2.29 5.96 9.92
C LYS A 117 -1.59 4.98 8.97
N GLU A 118 -0.90 3.98 9.50
CA GLU A 118 -0.25 2.93 8.71
C GLU A 118 -1.27 2.11 7.90
N LEU A 119 -2.35 1.65 8.55
CA LEU A 119 -3.44 0.93 7.88
C LEU A 119 -4.09 1.78 6.79
N LYS A 120 -4.31 3.08 7.02
CA LYS A 120 -4.86 3.99 5.99
C LYS A 120 -3.91 4.14 4.81
N ALA A 121 -2.61 4.31 5.06
CA ALA A 121 -1.61 4.42 4.01
C ALA A 121 -1.57 3.15 3.16
N ASN A 122 -1.55 1.97 3.80
CA ASN A 122 -1.60 0.69 3.12
C ASN A 122 -2.90 0.51 2.32
N PHE A 123 -4.05 0.88 2.89
CA PHE A 123 -5.32 0.89 2.15
C PHE A 123 -5.21 1.74 0.89
N TYR A 124 -4.70 2.98 0.98
CA TYR A 124 -4.62 3.85 -0.19
C TYR A 124 -3.61 3.39 -1.24
N GLU A 125 -2.52 2.74 -0.85
CA GLU A 125 -1.59 2.08 -1.78
C GLU A 125 -2.32 0.97 -2.55
N LEU A 126 -3.08 0.13 -1.87
CA LEU A 126 -3.82 -0.98 -2.46
C LEU A 126 -5.06 -0.53 -3.26
N TYR A 127 -5.73 0.52 -2.79
CA TYR A 127 -6.93 1.10 -3.38
C TYR A 127 -6.61 2.05 -4.52
N ARG A 128 -5.37 2.57 -4.58
CA ARG A 128 -4.87 3.21 -5.78
C ARG A 128 -5.12 2.20 -6.88
N LYS A 129 -6.05 2.53 -7.78
CA LYS A 129 -6.09 1.86 -9.07
C LYS A 129 -4.66 2.07 -9.56
N LYS A 130 -3.82 1.02 -9.48
CA LYS A 130 -2.77 0.86 -10.48
C LYS A 130 -3.61 1.01 -11.73
N GLU A 131 -3.51 2.17 -12.39
CA GLU A 131 -3.89 2.22 -13.78
C GLU A 131 -3.16 1.01 -14.31
N LYS A 132 -3.90 -0.03 -14.64
CA LYS A 132 -3.41 -0.96 -15.62
C LYS A 132 -3.23 -0.03 -16.80
N VAL A 133 -2.03 0.55 -16.92
CA VAL A 133 -1.42 0.73 -18.21
C VAL A 133 -1.36 -0.72 -18.66
N VAL A 134 -2.45 -1.15 -19.29
CA VAL A 134 -2.55 -2.43 -19.95
C VAL A 134 -1.53 -2.29 -21.06
N SER A 135 -0.26 -2.49 -20.72
CA SER A 135 0.78 -2.84 -21.65
C SER A 135 0.59 -4.32 -21.98
N TYR A 136 -0.65 -4.69 -22.31
CA TYR A 136 -0.87 -5.88 -23.12
C TYR A 136 -0.14 -5.56 -24.40
N VAL A 137 1.00 -6.20 -24.58
CA VAL A 137 1.74 -6.16 -25.82
C VAL A 137 1.10 -7.24 -26.68
N PRO A 138 0.13 -6.92 -27.55
CA PRO A 138 -0.46 -7.91 -28.43
C PRO A 138 0.64 -8.59 -29.25
N SER A 139 0.47 -9.88 -29.54
CA SER A 139 1.44 -10.64 -30.34
C SER A 139 1.59 -10.08 -31.77
N LYS A 140 0.68 -9.19 -32.21
CA LYS A 140 0.68 -8.44 -33.47
C LYS A 140 -0.05 -7.09 -33.32
N GLY A 141 0.38 -6.08 -34.07
CA GLY A 141 -0.32 -4.79 -34.19
C GLY A 141 0.33 -3.64 -33.42
N LYS A 142 -0.37 -2.51 -33.31
CA LYS A 142 0.15 -1.28 -32.70
C LYS A 142 0.26 -1.39 -31.19
N VAL A 143 1.37 -0.90 -30.64
CA VAL A 143 1.68 -0.95 -29.21
C VAL A 143 2.23 0.37 -28.70
N ARG A 144 1.95 0.67 -27.44
CA ARG A 144 2.56 1.75 -26.67
C ARG A 144 3.07 1.18 -25.37
N VAL A 145 4.39 1.15 -25.19
CA VAL A 145 5.04 0.45 -24.07
C VAL A 145 6.00 1.38 -23.37
N ARG A 146 5.92 1.42 -22.04
CA ARG A 146 6.87 2.12 -21.17
C ARG A 146 7.80 1.12 -20.53
N GLY A 147 9.09 1.42 -20.51
CA GLY A 147 10.09 0.53 -19.93
C GLY A 147 11.43 1.18 -19.71
N VAL A 148 12.36 0.40 -19.15
CA VAL A 148 13.75 0.79 -18.94
C VAL A 148 14.62 0.13 -20.01
N VAL A 149 15.45 0.92 -20.68
CA VAL A 149 16.40 0.40 -21.65
C VAL A 149 17.51 -0.36 -20.93
N LYS A 150 17.66 -1.63 -21.24
CA LYS A 150 18.70 -2.49 -20.65
C LYS A 150 20.00 -2.50 -21.45
N ALA A 151 19.90 -2.43 -22.77
CA ALA A 151 21.04 -2.38 -23.67
C ALA A 151 20.62 -1.93 -25.07
N VAL A 152 21.52 -1.32 -25.82
CA VAL A 152 21.39 -1.03 -27.26
C VAL A 152 22.56 -1.68 -28.00
N VAL A 153 22.29 -2.80 -28.67
CA VAL A 153 23.34 -3.62 -29.31
C VAL A 153 23.14 -3.70 -30.83
N PRO A 154 24.21 -3.87 -31.63
CA PRO A 154 24.08 -4.09 -33.07
C PRO A 154 23.23 -5.31 -33.38
N TYR A 155 22.33 -5.21 -34.37
CA TYR A 155 21.45 -6.29 -34.80
C TYR A 155 21.07 -6.13 -36.28
N ARG A 156 21.49 -7.11 -37.11
CA ARG A 156 21.37 -7.05 -38.58
C ARG A 156 21.94 -5.74 -39.13
N ASP A 157 21.19 -5.03 -39.97
CA ASP A 157 21.58 -3.76 -40.59
C ASP A 157 21.30 -2.53 -39.70
N GLY A 158 21.08 -2.73 -38.40
CA GLY A 158 20.77 -1.67 -37.45
C GLY A 158 21.12 -2.06 -36.02
N TYR A 159 20.26 -1.67 -35.09
CA TYR A 159 20.43 -1.92 -33.67
C TYR A 159 19.14 -2.47 -33.05
N ILE A 160 19.29 -3.19 -31.95
CA ILE A 160 18.17 -3.60 -31.12
C ILE A 160 18.32 -2.97 -29.74
N MET A 161 17.28 -2.25 -29.33
CA MET A 161 17.15 -1.71 -27.99
C MET A 161 16.31 -2.66 -27.15
N ARG A 162 16.93 -3.25 -26.13
CA ARG A 162 16.26 -4.17 -25.20
C ARG A 162 15.49 -3.35 -24.18
N LEU A 163 14.17 -3.30 -24.33
CA LEU A 163 13.28 -2.58 -23.44
C LEU A 163 12.68 -3.55 -22.41
N ALA A 164 13.11 -3.43 -21.15
CA ALA A 164 12.45 -4.15 -20.06
C ALA A 164 11.20 -3.38 -19.61
N TYR A 165 10.04 -4.02 -19.68
CA TYR A 165 8.76 -3.51 -19.23
C TYR A 165 8.21 -4.44 -18.13
N GLU A 166 7.04 -4.13 -17.57
CA GLU A 166 6.51 -4.84 -16.39
C GLU A 166 6.36 -6.36 -16.57
N GLU A 167 5.97 -6.82 -17.77
CA GLU A 167 5.70 -8.26 -18.03
C GLU A 167 6.83 -8.98 -18.79
N GLY A 168 7.93 -8.29 -19.13
CA GLY A 168 9.04 -8.95 -19.83
C GLY A 168 10.02 -8.01 -20.53
N VAL A 169 10.60 -8.49 -21.62
CA VAL A 169 11.58 -7.73 -22.43
C VAL A 169 11.16 -7.74 -23.89
N LEU A 170 11.10 -6.55 -24.50
CA LEU A 170 10.88 -6.36 -25.93
C LEU A 170 12.17 -5.95 -26.64
N GLY A 171 12.26 -6.34 -27.91
CA GLY A 171 13.31 -5.89 -28.82
C GLY A 171 12.82 -4.76 -29.70
N ILE A 172 13.26 -3.53 -29.47
CA ILE A 172 12.90 -2.39 -30.33
C ILE A 172 13.92 -2.27 -31.45
N LEU A 173 13.49 -2.37 -32.70
CA LEU A 173 14.36 -2.32 -33.87
C LEU A 173 14.67 -0.85 -34.22
N LEU A 174 15.94 -0.49 -34.20
CA LEU A 174 16.44 0.86 -34.48
C LEU A 174 17.29 0.86 -35.74
N LYS A 175 17.21 1.92 -36.54
CA LYS A 175 18.10 2.13 -37.70
C LYS A 175 19.48 2.63 -37.26
N GLU A 176 19.53 3.42 -36.20
CA GLU A 176 20.75 4.05 -35.68
C GLU A 176 20.91 3.76 -34.20
N LYS A 177 22.15 3.83 -33.70
CA LYS A 177 22.44 3.63 -32.28
C LYS A 177 21.88 4.79 -31.48
N MET A 178 21.13 4.49 -30.42
CA MET A 178 20.69 5.47 -29.44
C MET A 178 21.43 5.28 -28.12
N ASP A 179 21.92 6.37 -27.51
CA ASP A 179 22.59 6.34 -26.22
C ASP A 179 21.60 6.60 -25.08
N VAL A 180 20.80 5.57 -24.80
CA VAL A 180 19.66 5.64 -23.86
C VAL A 180 19.65 4.51 -22.84
N GLU A 181 20.75 3.78 -22.71
CA GLU A 181 20.88 2.70 -21.74
C GLU A 181 20.65 3.20 -20.31
N GLY A 182 19.90 2.44 -19.52
CA GLY A 182 19.49 2.81 -18.16
C GLY A 182 18.36 3.83 -18.08
N ARG A 183 17.98 4.48 -19.18
CA ARG A 183 16.90 5.48 -19.19
C ARG A 183 15.51 4.84 -19.30
N LYS A 184 14.51 5.54 -18.77
CA LYS A 184 13.11 5.22 -19.00
C LYS A 184 12.68 5.79 -20.34
N VAL A 185 11.98 4.99 -21.13
CA VAL A 185 11.44 5.41 -22.42
C VAL A 185 10.01 4.93 -22.58
N GLU A 186 9.25 5.69 -23.35
CA GLU A 186 7.99 5.28 -23.93
C GLU A 186 8.18 5.04 -25.42
N VAL A 187 7.77 3.87 -25.91
CA VAL A 187 7.87 3.48 -27.31
C VAL A 187 6.48 3.25 -27.87
N GLU A 188 6.15 3.98 -28.93
CA GLU A 188 4.99 3.72 -29.78
C GLU A 188 5.47 3.06 -31.07
N GLY A 189 4.88 1.93 -31.43
CA GLY A 189 5.33 1.16 -32.59
C GLY A 189 4.36 0.06 -32.98
N GLU A 190 4.83 -0.85 -33.83
CA GLU A 190 4.07 -1.99 -34.31
C GLU A 190 4.86 -3.28 -34.20
N ILE A 191 4.17 -4.33 -33.78
CA ILE A 191 4.69 -5.68 -33.67
C ILE A 191 4.38 -6.42 -34.95
N THR A 192 5.42 -6.59 -35.75
CA THR A 192 5.43 -7.42 -36.94
C THR A 192 5.69 -8.89 -36.58
N GLU A 193 6.61 -9.13 -35.65
CA GLU A 193 6.98 -10.46 -35.14
C GLU A 193 7.35 -10.36 -33.66
N TYR A 194 6.53 -10.89 -32.75
CA TYR A 194 6.83 -10.88 -31.32
C TYR A 194 8.14 -11.64 -31.01
N PRO A 195 9.06 -11.11 -30.18
CA PRO A 195 8.94 -9.93 -29.32
C PRO A 195 9.53 -8.63 -29.90
N PHE A 196 9.62 -8.50 -31.22
CA PHE A 196 10.20 -7.35 -31.91
C PHE A 196 9.15 -6.27 -32.23
N VAL A 197 9.51 -5.02 -31.94
CA VAL A 197 8.71 -3.83 -32.22
C VAL A 197 9.46 -2.94 -33.20
N THR A 198 8.78 -2.50 -34.25
CA THR A 198 9.26 -1.42 -35.12
C THR A 198 8.68 -0.11 -34.59
N PRO A 199 9.50 0.81 -34.06
CA PRO A 199 9.02 2.04 -33.45
C PRO A 199 8.61 3.06 -34.51
N TYR A 200 7.52 3.79 -34.26
CA TYR A 200 7.17 5.02 -34.96
C TYR A 200 7.65 6.24 -34.18
N ASN A 201 7.65 6.14 -32.85
CA ASN A 201 8.04 7.22 -31.94
C ASN A 201 8.68 6.65 -30.67
N ILE A 202 9.71 7.32 -30.16
CA ILE A 202 10.40 6.98 -28.92
C ILE A 202 10.56 8.26 -28.11
N ILE A 203 9.96 8.28 -26.92
CA ILE A 203 10.00 9.42 -26.02
C ILE A 203 10.86 9.05 -24.81
N LEU A 204 11.85 9.87 -24.51
CA LEU A 204 12.62 9.76 -23.27
C LEU A 204 11.78 10.30 -22.11
N LEU A 205 11.68 9.51 -21.05
CA LEU A 205 11.04 9.91 -19.81
C LEU A 205 12.15 10.21 -18.80
N ASP A 206 12.26 11.49 -18.41
CA ASP A 206 13.25 11.97 -17.43
C ASP A 206 13.10 11.27 -16.06
#